data_AF-A0A5N7DJA8-F1
#
_entry.id   AF-A0A5N7DJA8-F1
#
_cell.length_a   1.000
_cell.length_b   1.000
_cell.length_c   1.000
_cell.angle_alpha   90.00
_cell.angle_beta   90.00
_cell.angle_gamma   90.00
#
_symmetry.space_group_name_H-M   'P 1'
#
loop_
_entity.id
_entity.type
_entity.pdbx_description
1 polymer ?
#
loop_
_entity_poly.entity_id
_entity_poly.type
_entity_poly.pdbx_seq_one_letter_code
_entity_poly.pdbx_strand_id
1 'polypeptide(L)'
;MASSDISSIPTPAHCTADFCLIPIGTSSPSVSAQIADVQRLVEKSGLKYVMHSAGTTLEGPWDRVHQVIGQAHTILHQQGIVRIQTDVRVGSRIDKEQSFEDKVNKVRELLGKEFQPRKATALISSGSVAN
;
A
#
# COMPACT_ATOMS: atom_id res chain seq x y z
N MET A 1 14.68 30.15 -22.44
CA MET A 1 15.08 28.85 -21.85
C MET A 1 14.52 28.83 -20.44
N ALA A 2 13.44 28.06 -20.21
CA ALA A 2 12.85 27.97 -18.88
C ALA A 2 13.90 27.43 -17.89
N SER A 3 13.97 28.07 -16.72
CA SER A 3 14.87 27.73 -15.62
C SER A 3 14.89 26.22 -15.36
N SER A 4 16.09 25.63 -15.40
CA SER A 4 16.36 24.19 -15.28
C SER A 4 16.39 23.66 -13.84
N ASP A 5 15.75 24.36 -12.91
CA ASP A 5 15.70 23.96 -11.50
C ASP A 5 14.50 23.06 -11.21
N ILE A 6 14.77 21.75 -11.15
CA ILE A 6 13.76 20.72 -10.87
C ILE A 6 13.16 20.84 -9.45
N SER A 7 13.82 21.54 -8.52
CA SER A 7 13.34 21.68 -7.14
C SER A 7 12.05 22.50 -7.03
N SER A 8 11.75 23.30 -8.05
CA SER A 8 10.53 24.09 -8.16
C SER A 8 9.32 23.32 -8.69
N ILE A 9 9.50 22.09 -9.20
CA ILE A 9 8.43 21.29 -9.77
C ILE A 9 7.80 20.44 -8.65
N PRO A 10 6.54 20.68 -8.25
CA PRO A 10 5.91 19.93 -7.17
C PRO A 10 5.50 18.52 -7.63
N THR A 11 5.38 17.61 -6.66
CA THR A 11 4.74 16.31 -6.87
C THR A 11 3.22 16.45 -6.92
N PRO A 12 2.49 15.49 -7.50
CA PRO A 12 1.03 15.50 -7.47
C PRO A 12 0.49 15.53 -6.03
N ALA A 13 -0.59 16.27 -5.79
CA ALA A 13 -1.19 16.36 -4.46
C ALA A 13 -1.71 15.01 -3.92
N HIS A 14 -2.06 14.08 -4.81
CA HIS A 14 -2.64 12.78 -4.46
C HIS A 14 -2.25 11.69 -5.47
N CYS A 15 -2.16 10.45 -4.99
CA CYS A 15 -1.96 9.28 -5.85
C CYS A 15 -2.63 8.02 -5.28
N THR A 16 -2.84 7.05 -6.18
CA THR A 16 -3.04 5.65 -5.83
C THR A 16 -1.78 4.89 -6.26
N ALA A 17 -1.10 4.21 -5.33
CA ALA A 17 0.09 3.42 -5.63
C ALA A 17 -0.09 1.98 -5.18
N ASP A 18 0.04 1.04 -6.11
CA ASP A 18 0.12 -0.38 -5.79
C ASP A 18 1.59 -0.81 -5.75
N PHE A 19 2.04 -1.35 -4.62
CA PHE A 19 3.42 -1.76 -4.46
C PHE A 19 3.54 -3.24 -4.08
N CYS A 20 4.56 -3.90 -4.63
CA CYS A 20 4.96 -5.26 -4.30
C CYS A 20 6.42 -5.25 -3.86
N LEU A 21 6.66 -5.51 -2.58
CA LEU A 21 7.97 -5.50 -1.96
C LEU A 21 8.50 -6.93 -1.80
N ILE A 22 9.73 -7.17 -2.25
CA ILE A 22 10.37 -8.50 -2.29
C ILE A 22 11.76 -8.41 -1.63
N PRO A 23 11.94 -9.02 -0.44
CA PRO A 23 13.27 -9.26 0.14
C PRO A 23 14.08 -10.22 -0.75
N ILE A 24 15.36 -9.92 -0.98
CA ILE A 24 16.26 -10.75 -1.79
C ILE A 24 17.45 -11.21 -0.93
N GLY A 25 17.79 -12.50 -1.05
CA GLY A 25 18.93 -13.09 -0.33
C GLY A 25 18.61 -13.51 1.11
N THR A 26 17.33 -13.75 1.41
CA THR A 26 16.91 -14.37 2.67
C THR A 26 17.40 -15.82 2.76
N SER A 27 17.60 -16.32 3.98
CA SER A 27 17.93 -17.73 4.22
C SER A 27 16.77 -18.70 3.95
N SER A 28 15.57 -18.18 3.69
CA SER A 28 14.34 -18.94 3.41
C SER A 28 13.59 -18.31 2.23
N PRO A 29 12.93 -19.11 1.37
CA PRO A 29 12.07 -18.58 0.32
C PRO A 29 10.76 -17.97 0.87
N SER A 30 10.38 -18.30 2.09
CA SER A 30 9.19 -17.72 2.73
C SER A 30 9.51 -16.35 3.31
N VAL A 31 8.75 -15.34 2.90
CA VAL A 31 8.92 -13.93 3.32
C VAL A 31 7.71 -13.36 4.07
N SER A 32 6.76 -14.22 4.45
CA SER A 32 5.47 -13.79 5.03
C SER A 32 5.62 -12.99 6.33
N ALA A 33 6.63 -13.30 7.15
CA ALA A 33 6.91 -12.57 8.39
C ALA A 33 7.31 -11.11 8.11
N GLN A 34 8.19 -10.89 7.13
CA GLN A 34 8.62 -9.57 6.67
C GLN A 34 7.45 -8.78 6.09
N ILE A 35 6.61 -9.43 5.27
CA ILE A 35 5.41 -8.78 4.73
C ILE A 35 4.43 -8.41 5.84
N ALA A 36 4.29 -9.23 6.89
CA ALA A 36 3.45 -8.89 8.03
C ALA A 36 3.95 -7.65 8.81
N ASP A 37 5.26 -7.46 8.93
CA ASP A 37 5.83 -6.23 9.50
C ASP A 37 5.55 -4.99 8.63
N VAL A 38 5.69 -5.13 7.31
CA VAL A 38 5.32 -4.07 6.37
C VAL A 38 3.84 -3.71 6.49
N GLN A 39 2.95 -4.69 6.63
CA GLN A 39 1.52 -4.41 6.82
C GLN A 39 1.22 -3.70 8.14
N ARG A 40 1.90 -4.06 9.23
CA ARG A 40 1.78 -3.33 10.51
C ARG A 40 2.22 -1.87 10.39
N LEU A 41 3.26 -1.58 9.59
CA LEU A 41 3.66 -0.21 9.28
C LEU A 41 2.56 0.51 8.48
N VAL A 42 2.02 -0.12 7.43
CA VAL A 42 0.97 0.45 6.58
C VAL A 42 -0.27 0.78 7.41
N GLU A 43 -0.71 -0.12 8.29
CA GLU A 43 -1.84 0.11 9.19
C GLU A 43 -1.60 1.31 10.12
N LYS A 44 -0.40 1.43 10.69
CA LYS A 44 -0.01 2.57 11.55
C LYS A 44 0.16 3.88 10.78
N SER A 45 0.31 3.84 9.46
CA SER A 45 0.54 5.05 8.65
C SER A 45 -0.68 5.97 8.57
N GLY A 46 -1.89 5.42 8.81
CA GLY A 46 -3.16 6.13 8.65
C GLY A 46 -3.57 6.37 7.19
N LEU A 47 -2.77 5.91 6.21
CA LEU A 47 -3.17 5.94 4.81
C LEU A 47 -4.29 4.93 4.56
N LYS A 48 -5.18 5.25 3.62
CA LYS A 48 -6.15 4.28 3.14
C LYS A 48 -5.42 3.22 2.32
N TYR A 49 -5.72 1.95 2.57
CA TYR A 49 -5.01 0.85 1.93
C TYR A 49 -5.88 -0.38 1.72
N VAL A 50 -5.44 -1.25 0.80
CA VAL A 50 -5.96 -2.60 0.65
C VAL A 50 -4.82 -3.57 0.33
N MET A 51 -4.70 -4.62 1.14
CA MET A 51 -3.79 -5.73 0.88
C MET A 51 -4.46 -6.77 -0.02
N HIS A 52 -3.70 -7.32 -0.96
CA HIS A 52 -4.10 -8.46 -1.78
C HIS A 52 -2.94 -9.43 -1.96
N SER A 53 -3.15 -10.50 -2.72
CA SER A 53 -2.20 -11.62 -2.86
C SER A 53 -0.85 -11.24 -3.49
N ALA A 54 -0.75 -10.09 -4.15
CA ALA A 54 0.39 -9.71 -4.97
C ALA A 54 0.97 -8.33 -4.61
N GLY A 55 0.55 -7.75 -3.48
CA GLY A 55 0.96 -6.40 -3.12
C GLY A 55 0.00 -5.71 -2.15
N THR A 56 0.19 -4.41 -2.03
CA THR A 56 -0.66 -3.53 -1.24
C THR A 56 -0.85 -2.24 -1.99
N THR A 57 -2.12 -1.86 -2.16
CA THR A 57 -2.49 -0.58 -2.75
C THR A 57 -2.65 0.44 -1.63
N LEU A 58 -1.96 1.58 -1.75
CA LEU A 58 -2.05 2.75 -0.89
C LEU A 58 -2.71 3.92 -1.64
N GLU A 59 -3.41 4.76 -0.88
CA GLU A 59 -4.07 5.97 -1.38
C GLU A 59 -3.81 7.14 -0.43
N GLY A 60 -3.47 8.30 -0.99
CA GLY A 60 -3.25 9.52 -0.24
C GLY A 60 -2.26 10.48 -0.91
N PRO A 61 -1.71 11.45 -0.16
CA PRO A 61 -0.72 12.40 -0.67
C PRO A 61 0.52 11.69 -1.22
N TRP A 62 1.03 12.15 -2.38
CA TRP A 62 2.15 11.50 -3.08
C TRP A 62 3.34 11.25 -2.16
N ASP A 63 3.77 12.29 -1.44
CA ASP A 63 4.95 12.22 -0.59
C ASP A 63 4.74 11.27 0.60
N ARG A 64 3.53 11.25 1.17
CA ARG A 64 3.19 10.35 2.28
C ARG A 64 3.15 8.89 1.84
N VAL A 65 2.57 8.60 0.67
CA VAL A 65 2.54 7.25 0.09
C VAL A 65 3.95 6.73 -0.13
N HIS A 66 4.81 7.50 -0.79
CA HIS A 66 6.19 7.07 -1.08
C HIS A 66 7.06 7.04 0.17
N GLN A 67 6.80 7.91 1.15
CA GLN A 67 7.48 7.85 2.45
C GLN A 67 7.17 6.52 3.16
N VAL A 68 5.92 6.05 3.17
CA VAL A 68 5.56 4.76 3.79
C VAL A 68 6.24 3.59 3.06
N ILE A 69 6.30 3.62 1.72
CA ILE A 69 7.03 2.60 0.94
C ILE A 69 8.52 2.61 1.31
N GLY A 70 9.16 3.78 1.43
CA GLY A 70 10.56 3.90 1.86
C GLY A 70 10.79 3.43 3.31
N GLN A 71 9.85 3.72 4.22
CA GLN A 71 9.89 3.22 5.59
C GLN A 71 9.77 1.69 5.64
N ALA A 72 8.98 1.08 4.76
CA ALA A 72 8.90 -0.38 4.66
C ALA A 72 10.27 -1.00 4.33
N HIS A 73 11.03 -0.39 3.41
CA HIS A 73 12.41 -0.81 3.15
C HIS A 73 13.28 -0.68 4.39
N THR A 74 13.21 0.47 5.07
CA THR A 74 14.04 0.77 6.25
C THR A 74 13.83 -0.24 7.37
N ILE A 75 12.58 -0.60 7.69
CA ILE A 75 12.27 -1.58 8.74
C ILE A 75 12.88 -2.94 8.41
N LEU A 76 12.79 -3.40 7.16
CA LEU A 76 13.36 -4.68 6.77
C LEU A 76 14.89 -4.66 6.72
N HIS A 77 15.50 -3.54 6.34
CA HIS A 77 16.95 -3.35 6.48
C HIS A 77 17.40 -3.43 7.95
N GLN A 78 16.63 -2.87 8.89
CA GLN A 78 16.90 -3.00 10.33
C GLN A 78 16.80 -4.46 10.83
N GLN A 79 16.08 -5.33 10.12
CA GLN A 79 16.00 -6.77 10.40
C GLN A 79 17.14 -7.57 9.73
N GLY A 80 18.09 -6.92 9.07
CA GLY A 80 19.23 -7.55 8.42
C GLY A 80 18.97 -7.99 6.96
N ILE A 81 17.82 -7.63 6.37
CA ILE A 81 17.61 -7.84 4.93
C ILE A 81 18.50 -6.88 4.16
N VAL A 82 19.49 -7.41 3.44
CA VAL A 82 20.49 -6.58 2.75
C VAL A 82 19.95 -5.97 1.46
N ARG A 83 19.07 -6.67 0.75
CA ARG A 83 18.54 -6.22 -0.54
C ARG A 83 17.03 -6.38 -0.60
N ILE A 84 16.36 -5.34 -1.09
CA ILE A 84 14.91 -5.30 -1.29
C ILE A 84 14.66 -4.77 -2.69
N GLN A 85 13.80 -5.44 -3.44
CA GLN A 85 13.28 -4.96 -4.71
C GLN A 85 11.79 -4.66 -4.54
N THR A 86 11.36 -3.49 -4.99
CA THR A 86 9.94 -3.11 -4.94
C THR A 86 9.49 -2.69 -6.32
N ASP A 87 8.41 -3.30 -6.80
CA ASP A 87 7.65 -2.83 -7.96
C ASP A 87 6.59 -1.84 -7.47
N VAL A 88 6.44 -0.70 -8.14
CA VAL A 88 5.41 0.30 -7.82
C VAL A 88 4.70 0.71 -9.09
N ARG A 89 3.39 0.47 -9.14
CA ARG A 89 2.49 1.05 -10.14
C ARG A 89 1.72 2.19 -9.50
N VAL A 90 2.03 3.41 -9.89
CA VAL A 90 1.41 4.62 -9.33
C VAL A 90 0.66 5.40 -10.40
N GLY A 91 -0.51 5.92 -10.03
CA GLY A 91 -1.31 6.80 -10.87
C GLY A 91 -1.77 8.04 -10.12
N SER A 92 -1.75 9.17 -10.81
CA SER A 92 -2.32 10.45 -10.38
C SER A 92 -3.21 11.00 -11.51
N ARG A 93 -4.14 11.88 -11.16
CA ARG A 93 -5.05 12.54 -12.11
C ARG A 93 -5.47 13.89 -11.55
N ILE A 94 -5.84 14.82 -12.43
CA ILE A 94 -6.21 16.21 -12.07
C ILE A 94 -7.66 16.57 -12.44
N ASP A 95 -8.36 15.68 -13.15
CA ASP A 95 -9.72 15.94 -13.65
C ASP A 95 -10.81 15.58 -12.62
N LYS A 96 -10.53 14.65 -11.70
CA LYS A 96 -11.41 14.30 -10.58
C LYS A 96 -10.68 13.57 -9.45
N GLU A 97 -11.24 13.63 -8.26
CA GLU A 97 -10.88 12.73 -7.18
C GLU A 97 -11.52 11.34 -7.43
N GLN A 98 -10.74 10.27 -7.24
CA GLN A 98 -11.22 8.91 -7.44
C GLN A 98 -10.40 7.94 -6.60
N SER A 99 -11.09 7.15 -5.78
CA SER A 99 -10.45 6.11 -4.97
C SER A 99 -10.14 4.82 -5.74
N PHE A 100 -9.30 3.95 -5.19
CA PHE A 100 -9.10 2.60 -5.75
C PHE A 100 -10.36 1.75 -5.71
N GLU A 101 -11.25 1.92 -4.73
CA GLU A 101 -12.55 1.25 -4.71
C GLU A 101 -13.44 1.75 -5.85
N ASP A 102 -13.47 3.06 -6.11
CA ASP A 102 -14.23 3.62 -7.23
C ASP A 102 -13.77 3.06 -8.58
N LYS A 103 -12.45 2.87 -8.74
CA LYS A 103 -11.87 2.23 -9.95
C LYS A 103 -12.41 0.81 -10.13
N VAL A 104 -12.38 0.00 -9.07
CA VAL A 104 -12.86 -1.38 -9.11
C VAL A 104 -14.38 -1.43 -9.29
N ASN A 105 -15.12 -0.58 -8.58
CA ASN A 105 -16.57 -0.53 -8.63
C ASN A 105 -17.07 -0.12 -10.00
N LYS A 106 -16.40 0.83 -10.67
CA LYS A 106 -16.79 1.20 -12.03
C LYS A 106 -16.64 0.03 -13.01
N VAL A 107 -15.58 -0.77 -12.88
CA VAL A 107 -15.42 -1.98 -13.71
C VAL A 107 -16.50 -3.01 -13.38
N ARG A 108 -16.84 -3.22 -12.10
CA ARG A 108 -17.90 -4.15 -11.68
C ARG A 108 -19.28 -3.76 -12.24
N GLU A 109 -19.62 -2.47 -12.17
CA GLU A 109 -20.84 -1.91 -12.74
C GLU A 109 -20.92 -2.23 -14.24
N LEU A 110 -19.84 -1.99 -14.99
CA LEU A 110 -19.78 -2.28 -16.42
C LEU A 110 -19.85 -3.79 -16.74
N LEU A 111 -19.38 -4.64 -15.82
CA LEU A 111 -19.52 -6.09 -15.93
C LEU A 111 -20.92 -6.60 -15.54
N GLY A 112 -21.82 -5.72 -15.10
CA GLY A 112 -23.15 -6.09 -14.61
C GLY A 112 -23.12 -6.89 -13.30
N LYS A 113 -22.05 -6.76 -12.50
CA LYS A 113 -21.90 -7.48 -11.22
C LYS A 113 -22.24 -6.57 -10.05
N GLU A 114 -23.21 -6.98 -9.23
CA GLU A 114 -23.52 -6.30 -7.97
C GLU A 114 -22.34 -6.33 -6.99
N PHE A 115 -22.22 -5.27 -6.19
CA PHE A 115 -21.22 -5.17 -5.13
C PHE A 115 -21.55 -6.14 -3.99
N GLN A 116 -20.68 -7.12 -3.75
CA GLN A 116 -20.70 -7.96 -2.56
C GLN A 116 -19.62 -7.46 -1.61
N PRO A 117 -19.94 -6.69 -0.55
CA PRO A 117 -18.94 -6.31 0.43
C PRO A 117 -18.38 -7.58 1.08
N ARG A 118 -17.04 -7.67 1.19
CA ARG A 118 -16.43 -8.72 2.03
C ARG A 118 -16.95 -8.53 3.45
N LYS A 119 -17.47 -9.60 4.06
CA LYS A 119 -17.83 -9.60 5.49
C LYS A 119 -16.61 -9.09 6.26
N ALA A 120 -16.74 -7.96 6.94
CA ALA A 120 -15.78 -7.55 7.95
C ALA A 120 -15.75 -8.67 8.98
N THR A 121 -14.63 -9.39 9.09
CA THR A 121 -14.43 -10.32 10.21
C THR A 121 -14.33 -9.45 11.45
N ALA A 122 -15.44 -9.28 12.15
CA ALA A 122 -15.45 -8.74 13.49
C ALA A 122 -14.60 -9.67 14.36
N LEU A 123 -13.42 -9.20 14.77
CA LEU A 123 -12.70 -9.76 15.91
C LEU A 123 -13.57 -9.50 17.15
N ILE A 124 -14.45 -10.44 17.45
CA ILE A 124 -15.05 -10.53 18.78
C ILE A 124 -13.93 -10.93 19.74
N SER A 125 -13.49 -9.94 20.53
CA SER A 125 -12.73 -10.17 21.75
C SER A 125 -13.61 -10.92 22.74
N SER A 126 -13.61 -12.25 22.71
CA SER A 126 -14.08 -13.03 23.85
C SER A 126 -12.90 -13.22 24.81
N GLY A 127 -12.62 -12.16 25.58
CA GLY A 127 -12.07 -12.35 26.90
C GLY A 127 -13.14 -13.02 27.76
N SER A 128 -12.87 -14.24 28.22
CA SER A 128 -13.48 -14.80 29.40
C SER A 128 -12.43 -15.62 30.12
N VAL A 129 -11.79 -14.97 31.08
CA VAL A 129 -11.18 -15.64 32.22
C VAL A 129 -12.35 -16.06 33.10
N ALA A 130 -12.56 -17.36 33.28
CA ALA A 130 -13.43 -17.90 34.31
C ALA A 130 -12.84 -19.21 34.84
N ASN A 131 -12.33 -19.11 36.07
CA ASN A 131 -11.91 -20.12 37.05
C ASN A 131 -10.86 -21.16 36.65
#